data_AF-A0A6C0LY42-F1
#
_entry.id   AF-A0A6C0LY42-F1
#
_cell.length_a   1.000
_cell.length_b   1.000
_cell.length_c   1.000
_cell.angle_alpha   90.00
_cell.angle_beta   90.00
_cell.angle_gamma   90.00
#
_symmetry.space_group_name_H-M   'P 1'
#
loop_
_entity.id
_entity.type
_entity.pdbx_description
1 polymer ?
#
loop_
_entity_poly.entity_id
_entity_poly.type
_entity_poly.pdbx_seq_one_letter_code
_entity_poly.pdbx_strand_id
1 'polypeptide(L)'
;MTDVMIDIETLGTSPTSVVMTIGAIRFSRRDPTPGHPLKLTKMDSFYRRVDRDSCRSVGMTEDASTIEWWGKQTPEAKAECFSPESRFTIHEALTHLTKWIRLHDTANVKMWANGSSFDCVILTEAYRMCGMKTPWEYWNIRDLRTVLDLAGMRSSDIPSYGSKHHALWDCYNQILVLRRALDIISSSKI
;
A
#
# COMPACT_ATOMS: atom_id res chain seq x y z
N MET A 1 16.26 -6.29 -9.20
CA MET A 1 15.47 -5.05 -9.07
C MET A 1 14.14 -5.44 -8.49
N THR A 2 13.78 -4.84 -7.36
CA THR A 2 12.69 -5.33 -6.52
C THR A 2 11.55 -4.33 -6.54
N ASP A 3 10.37 -4.74 -6.98
CA ASP A 3 9.16 -3.91 -6.93
C ASP A 3 8.36 -4.26 -5.68
N VAL A 4 7.84 -3.25 -4.99
CA VAL A 4 6.99 -3.39 -3.81
C VAL A 4 5.73 -2.58 -4.02
N MET A 5 4.57 -3.21 -4.00
CA MET A 5 3.28 -2.51 -3.95
C MET A 5 2.97 -2.22 -2.48
N ILE A 6 2.57 -1.00 -2.16
CA ILE A 6 2.19 -0.58 -0.81
C ILE A 6 0.84 0.12 -0.83
N ASP A 7 0.07 -0.10 0.22
CA ASP A 7 -1.24 0.50 0.43
C ASP A 7 -1.43 0.72 1.94
N ILE A 8 -2.09 1.80 2.32
CA ILE A 8 -2.40 2.12 3.71
C ILE A 8 -3.86 2.52 3.88
N GLU A 9 -4.45 2.11 5.00
CA GLU A 9 -5.70 2.69 5.46
C GLU A 9 -5.42 3.79 6.47
N THR A 10 -6.13 4.92 6.36
CA THR A 10 -5.87 6.13 7.15
C THR A 10 -7.16 6.75 7.68
N LEU A 11 -7.03 7.65 8.67
CA LEU A 11 -8.15 8.42 9.23
C LEU A 11 -8.17 9.87 8.71
N GLY A 12 -7.61 10.13 7.53
CA GLY A 12 -7.50 11.44 6.94
C GLY A 12 -6.83 11.40 5.57
N THR A 13 -6.59 12.55 4.98
CA THR A 13 -5.98 12.66 3.64
C THR A 13 -4.73 13.54 3.60
N SER A 14 -4.44 14.23 4.71
CA SER A 14 -3.22 15.01 4.86
C SER A 14 -1.97 14.11 4.97
N PRO A 15 -0.77 14.61 4.61
CA PRO A 15 0.48 13.86 4.80
C PRO A 15 0.73 13.41 6.24
N THR A 16 0.17 14.12 7.22
CA THR A 16 0.28 13.80 8.65
C THR A 16 -0.83 12.87 9.14
N SER A 17 -1.63 12.26 8.24
CA SER A 17 -2.79 11.48 8.64
C SER A 17 -2.43 10.22 9.42
N VAL A 18 -3.19 9.94 10.49
CA VAL A 18 -3.11 8.69 11.25
C VAL A 18 -3.26 7.48 10.32
N VAL A 19 -2.26 6.60 10.38
CA VAL A 19 -2.25 5.31 9.68
C VAL A 19 -2.89 4.24 10.57
N MET A 20 -3.80 3.46 10.00
CA MET A 20 -4.52 2.38 10.68
C MET A 20 -4.01 1.00 10.28
N THR A 21 -3.65 0.82 9.02
CA THR A 21 -3.06 -0.44 8.52
C THR A 21 -2.01 -0.14 7.44
N ILE A 22 -1.03 -1.03 7.32
CA ILE A 22 -0.01 -1.00 6.28
C ILE A 22 0.03 -2.38 5.64
N GLY A 23 -0.29 -2.44 4.35
CA GLY A 23 -0.11 -3.62 3.50
C GLY A 23 1.03 -3.37 2.51
N ALA A 24 1.88 -4.37 2.30
CA ALA A 24 2.84 -4.34 1.20
C ALA A 24 3.07 -5.74 0.63
N ILE A 25 3.36 -5.81 -0.66
CA ILE A 25 3.67 -7.05 -1.37
C ILE A 25 4.87 -6.85 -2.27
N ARG A 26 5.85 -7.74 -2.15
CA ARG A 26 6.97 -7.79 -3.08
C ARG A 26 6.57 -8.57 -4.32
N PHE A 27 6.93 -8.04 -5.48
CA PHE A 27 6.63 -8.67 -6.75
C PHE A 27 7.69 -8.34 -7.80
N SER A 28 7.61 -9.03 -8.93
CA SER A 28 8.32 -8.67 -10.15
C SER A 28 7.29 -8.30 -11.23
N ARG A 29 7.53 -7.16 -11.89
CA ARG A 29 6.76 -6.70 -13.06
C ARG A 29 7.00 -7.53 -14.31
N ARG A 30 8.10 -8.29 -14.34
CA ARG A 30 8.48 -9.16 -15.46
C ARG A 30 7.88 -10.55 -15.35
N ASP A 31 7.35 -10.89 -14.19
CA ASP A 31 6.67 -12.17 -14.03
C ASP A 31 5.44 -12.14 -14.93
N PRO A 32 5.19 -13.20 -15.72
CA PRO A 32 4.03 -13.25 -16.58
C PRO A 32 2.76 -13.10 -15.74
N THR A 33 1.75 -12.44 -16.31
CA THR A 33 0.41 -12.44 -15.71
C THR A 33 0.00 -13.90 -15.50
N PRO A 34 -0.20 -14.34 -14.25
CA PRO A 34 -0.58 -15.72 -13.99
C PRO A 34 -1.90 -16.05 -14.69
N GLY A 35 -1.97 -17.15 -15.45
CA GLY A 35 -3.24 -17.63 -16.03
C GLY A 35 -4.28 -17.99 -14.96
N HIS A 36 -3.84 -18.17 -13.72
CA HIS A 36 -4.67 -18.17 -12.52
C HIS A 36 -4.02 -17.25 -11.47
N PRO A 37 -4.75 -16.33 -10.83
CA PRO A 37 -4.15 -15.37 -9.92
C PRO A 37 -3.28 -16.09 -8.87
N LEU A 38 -2.00 -15.70 -8.74
CA LEU A 38 -1.13 -16.25 -7.70
C LEU A 38 -1.82 -16.01 -6.36
N LYS A 39 -2.14 -17.07 -5.62
CA LYS A 39 -2.80 -16.91 -4.32
C LYS A 39 -1.97 -15.96 -3.44
N LEU A 40 -2.62 -14.96 -2.85
CA LEU A 40 -1.98 -13.99 -1.93
C LEU A 40 -1.10 -14.69 -0.88
N THR A 41 -1.53 -15.86 -0.39
CA THR A 41 -0.79 -16.70 0.57
C THR A 41 0.58 -17.19 0.11
N LYS A 42 0.89 -17.10 -1.19
CA LYS A 42 2.19 -17.48 -1.76
C LYS A 42 3.08 -16.27 -2.07
N MET A 43 2.60 -15.05 -1.85
CA MET A 43 3.36 -13.84 -2.11
C MET A 43 4.14 -13.42 -0.87
N ASP A 44 5.37 -12.92 -1.08
CA ASP A 44 6.13 -12.26 -0.02
C ASP A 44 5.39 -10.97 0.35
N SER A 45 4.73 -11.02 1.50
CA SER A 45 3.75 -10.03 1.94
C SER A 45 4.05 -9.54 3.35
N PHE A 46 3.70 -8.27 3.56
CA PHE A 46 3.81 -7.58 4.83
C PHE A 46 2.44 -7.00 5.19
N TYR A 47 2.01 -7.20 6.43
CA TYR A 47 0.78 -6.60 6.94
C TYR A 47 0.92 -6.25 8.42
N ARG A 48 0.59 -5.00 8.78
CA ARG A 48 0.54 -4.56 10.17
C ARG A 48 -0.66 -3.66 10.40
N ARG A 49 -1.40 -3.92 11.47
CA ARG A 49 -2.34 -2.96 12.06
C ARG A 49 -1.55 -2.02 12.96
N VAL A 50 -1.88 -0.74 12.89
CA VAL A 50 -1.17 0.33 13.59
C VAL A 50 -2.05 0.85 14.72
N ASP A 51 -1.44 1.07 15.87
CA ASP A 51 -2.10 1.66 17.03
C ASP A 51 -2.35 3.17 16.80
N ARG A 52 -3.63 3.54 16.84
CA ARG A 52 -4.10 4.92 16.58
C ARG A 52 -3.48 5.94 17.53
N ASP A 53 -3.38 5.60 18.81
CA ASP A 53 -2.89 6.53 19.82
C ASP A 53 -1.38 6.72 19.75
N SER A 54 -0.63 5.71 19.28
CA SER A 54 0.79 5.85 18.97
C SER A 54 1.05 6.82 17.81
N CYS A 55 0.18 6.85 16.79
CA CYS A 55 0.25 7.84 15.70
C CYS A 55 0.04 9.25 16.24
N ARG A 56 -1.00 9.44 17.07
CA ARG A 56 -1.29 10.74 17.70
C ARG A 56 -0.14 11.21 18.59
N SER A 57 0.50 10.29 19.30
CA SER A 57 1.61 10.59 20.21
C SER A 57 2.84 11.16 19.49
N VAL A 58 3.01 10.85 18.19
CA VAL A 58 4.06 11.45 17.34
C VAL A 58 3.59 12.68 16.55
N GLY A 59 2.34 13.12 16.76
CA GLY A 59 1.76 14.33 16.19
C GLY A 59 0.90 14.12 14.93
N MET A 60 0.59 12.87 14.56
CA MET A 60 -0.26 12.59 13.39
C MET A 60 -1.73 12.94 13.68
N THR A 61 -2.46 13.34 12.64
CA THR A 61 -3.78 13.98 12.73
C THR A 61 -4.88 13.16 12.06
N GLU A 62 -6.13 13.46 12.40
CA GLU A 62 -7.31 12.78 11.86
C GLU A 62 -8.27 13.80 11.28
N ASP A 63 -8.99 13.42 10.23
CA ASP A 63 -10.01 14.22 9.60
C ASP A 63 -11.39 13.66 9.96
N ALA A 64 -12.25 14.50 10.53
CA ALA A 64 -13.59 14.09 10.96
C ALA A 64 -14.43 13.51 9.80
N SER A 65 -14.30 14.07 8.60
CA SER A 65 -14.97 13.58 7.39
C SER A 65 -14.52 12.17 7.00
N THR A 66 -13.23 11.83 7.18
CA THR A 66 -12.72 10.49 6.89
C THR A 66 -13.19 9.47 7.94
N ILE A 67 -13.27 9.87 9.21
CA ILE A 67 -13.87 9.03 10.26
C ILE A 67 -15.36 8.76 9.96
N GLU A 68 -16.11 9.78 9.55
CA GLU A 68 -17.51 9.62 9.15
C GLU A 68 -17.64 8.70 7.93
N TRP A 69 -16.76 8.85 6.95
CA TRP A 69 -16.69 7.98 5.78
C TRP A 69 -16.42 6.51 6.17
N TRP A 70 -15.56 6.27 7.16
CA TRP A 70 -15.34 4.93 7.72
C TRP A 70 -16.59 4.33 8.35
N GLY A 71 -17.44 5.16 8.99
CA GLY A 71 -18.73 4.73 9.54
C GLY A 71 -19.67 4.12 8.50
N LYS A 72 -19.54 4.54 7.23
CA LYS A 72 -20.34 4.09 6.08
C LYS A 72 -19.81 2.81 5.41
N GLN A 73 -18.65 2.29 5.84
CA GLN A 73 -18.07 1.07 5.28
C GLN A 73 -18.75 -0.20 5.81
N THR A 74 -18.45 -1.33 5.16
CA THR A 74 -18.98 -2.63 5.56
C THR A 74 -18.56 -3.01 6.98
N PRO A 75 -19.34 -3.83 7.71
CA PRO A 75 -18.96 -4.32 9.03
C PRO A 75 -17.57 -4.97 9.06
N GLU A 76 -17.22 -5.73 8.01
CA GLU A 76 -15.94 -6.42 7.89
C GLU A 76 -14.78 -5.44 7.74
N ALA A 77 -14.92 -4.43 6.87
CA ALA A 77 -13.90 -3.39 6.69
C ALA A 77 -13.71 -2.56 7.98
N LYS A 78 -14.79 -2.25 8.68
CA LYS A 78 -14.72 -1.57 9.98
C LYS A 78 -14.04 -2.42 11.05
N ALA A 79 -14.40 -3.71 11.13
CA ALA A 79 -13.77 -4.63 12.07
C ALA A 79 -12.27 -4.77 11.78
N GLU A 80 -11.88 -4.92 10.52
CA GLU A 80 -10.48 -4.98 10.12
C GLU A 80 -9.71 -3.70 10.48
N CYS A 81 -10.29 -2.54 10.16
CA CYS A 81 -9.64 -1.25 10.37
C CYS A 81 -9.58 -0.83 11.85
N PHE A 82 -10.60 -1.14 12.66
CA PHE A 82 -10.73 -0.64 14.05
C PHE A 82 -10.61 -1.71 15.15
N SER A 83 -10.46 -3.00 14.83
CA SER A 83 -10.27 -4.05 15.86
C SER A 83 -9.09 -3.70 16.78
N PRO A 84 -9.22 -3.75 18.11
CA PRO A 84 -8.14 -3.42 19.03
C PRO A 84 -7.02 -4.47 19.05
N GLU A 85 -7.22 -5.63 18.43
CA GLU A 85 -6.30 -6.75 18.54
C GLU A 85 -5.05 -6.62 17.65
N SER A 86 -3.90 -7.06 18.17
CA SER A 86 -2.65 -7.22 17.41
C SER A 86 -2.17 -5.96 16.69
N ARG A 87 -2.30 -4.80 17.35
CA ARG A 87 -1.78 -3.52 16.85
C ARG A 87 -0.35 -3.30 17.31
N PHE A 88 0.44 -2.73 16.43
CA PHE A 88 1.80 -2.28 16.71
C PHE A 88 1.81 -0.77 16.81
N THR A 89 2.71 -0.21 17.63
CA THR A 89 2.95 1.23 17.55
C THR A 89 3.41 1.62 16.14
N ILE A 90 3.17 2.85 15.72
CA ILE A 90 3.62 3.34 14.41
C ILE A 90 5.13 3.13 14.23
N HIS A 91 5.93 3.41 15.26
CA HIS A 91 7.38 3.18 15.22
C HIS A 91 7.72 1.70 14.99
N GLU A 92 7.08 0.77 15.68
CA GLU A 92 7.29 -0.68 15.48
C GLU A 92 6.84 -1.12 14.09
N ALA A 93 5.68 -0.67 13.62
CA ALA A 93 5.16 -1.01 12.29
C ALA A 93 6.13 -0.55 11.19
N LEU A 94 6.63 0.69 11.26
CA LEU A 94 7.62 1.22 10.33
C LEU A 94 8.98 0.50 10.46
N THR A 95 9.38 0.12 11.67
CA THR A 95 10.60 -0.67 11.90
C THR A 95 10.47 -2.05 11.24
N HIS A 96 9.34 -2.72 11.40
CA HIS A 96 9.06 -4.00 10.78
C HIS A 96 9.01 -3.89 9.25
N LEU A 97 8.35 -2.85 8.72
CA LEU A 97 8.31 -2.58 7.28
C LEU A 97 9.72 -2.36 6.73
N THR A 98 10.53 -1.54 7.41
CA THR A 98 11.93 -1.30 7.04
C THR A 98 12.73 -2.59 7.02
N LYS A 99 12.65 -3.41 8.06
CA LYS A 99 13.33 -4.71 8.11
C LYS A 99 12.89 -5.59 6.94
N TRP A 100 11.59 -5.71 6.71
CA TRP A 100 11.03 -6.53 5.64
C TRP A 100 11.47 -6.05 4.24
N ILE A 101 11.43 -4.73 3.96
CA ILE A 101 11.92 -4.18 2.68
C ILE A 101 13.41 -4.50 2.50
N ARG A 102 14.21 -4.36 3.55
CA ARG A 102 15.66 -4.54 3.53
C ARG A 102 16.16 -5.99 3.49
N LEU A 103 15.27 -6.98 3.63
CA LEU A 103 15.65 -8.39 3.44
C LEU A 103 16.20 -8.67 2.03
N HIS A 104 15.87 -7.82 1.05
CA HIS A 104 16.34 -7.91 -0.32
C HIS A 104 16.93 -6.56 -0.77
N ASP A 105 17.92 -6.61 -1.67
CA ASP A 105 18.75 -5.47 -2.14
C ASP A 105 18.05 -4.09 -2.05
N THR A 106 18.61 -3.26 -1.18
CA THR A 106 18.02 -2.00 -0.69
C THR A 106 18.25 -0.82 -1.63
N ALA A 107 19.30 -0.86 -2.46
CA ALA A 107 19.72 0.30 -3.22
C ALA A 107 18.74 0.67 -4.34
N ASN A 108 17.85 -0.26 -4.74
CA ASN A 108 17.06 -0.12 -5.97
C ASN A 108 15.61 -0.62 -5.84
N VAL A 109 15.03 -0.60 -4.64
CA VAL A 109 13.60 -0.92 -4.46
C VAL A 109 12.76 0.14 -5.15
N LYS A 110 11.80 -0.27 -5.99
CA LYS A 110 10.78 0.61 -6.59
C LYS A 110 9.49 0.45 -5.81
N MET A 111 9.07 1.54 -5.16
CA MET A 111 7.82 1.58 -4.40
C MET A 111 6.68 1.94 -5.32
N TRP A 112 5.67 1.09 -5.39
CA TRP A 112 4.44 1.29 -6.15
C TRP A 112 3.30 1.55 -5.18
N ALA A 113 2.42 2.47 -5.55
CA ALA A 113 1.14 2.68 -4.90
C ALA A 113 0.08 2.96 -5.98
N ASN A 114 -1.20 2.91 -5.59
CA ASN A 114 -2.29 3.27 -6.50
C ASN A 114 -2.09 4.68 -7.07
N GLY A 115 -1.74 5.64 -6.21
CA GLY A 115 -1.23 6.96 -6.59
C GLY A 115 0.04 7.29 -5.82
N SER A 116 1.02 7.86 -6.50
CA SER A 116 2.34 8.18 -5.93
C SER A 116 2.32 9.26 -4.85
N SER A 117 1.25 10.06 -4.78
CA SER A 117 1.12 11.23 -3.90
C SER A 117 0.35 10.99 -2.59
N PHE A 118 -0.05 9.75 -2.29
CA PHE A 118 -0.83 9.43 -1.09
C PHE A 118 -0.07 8.50 -0.13
N ASP A 119 -0.08 7.18 -0.37
CA ASP A 119 0.46 6.18 0.56
C ASP A 119 1.93 6.42 0.89
N CYS A 120 2.75 6.61 -0.15
CA CYS A 120 4.18 6.86 0.00
C CYS A 120 4.47 8.21 0.69
N VAL A 121 3.63 9.24 0.48
CA VAL A 121 3.80 10.55 1.09
C VAL A 121 3.50 10.49 2.58
N ILE A 122 2.36 9.90 2.95
CA ILE A 122 1.95 9.73 4.35
C ILE A 122 2.96 8.87 5.11
N LEU A 123 3.42 7.77 4.51
CA LEU A 123 4.45 6.95 5.15
C LEU A 123 5.77 7.69 5.28
N THR A 124 6.21 8.44 4.27
CA THR A 124 7.44 9.25 4.36
C THR A 124 7.36 10.24 5.53
N GLU A 125 6.21 10.87 5.71
CA GLU A 125 5.98 11.79 6.83
C GLU A 125 5.93 11.04 8.17
N ALA A 126 5.27 9.87 8.24
CA ALA A 126 5.27 9.03 9.43
C ALA A 126 6.69 8.59 9.84
N TYR A 127 7.54 8.22 8.87
CA TYR A 127 8.97 7.95 9.10
C TYR A 127 9.65 9.18 9.70
N ARG A 128 9.47 10.37 9.10
CA ARG A 128 10.05 11.62 9.58
C ARG A 128 9.62 11.95 11.00
N MET A 129 8.32 11.84 11.31
CA MET A 129 7.75 12.11 12.63
C MET A 129 8.22 11.12 13.70
N CYS A 130 8.55 9.89 13.30
CA CYS A 130 9.20 8.90 14.18
C CYS A 130 10.74 9.07 14.28
N GLY A 131 11.34 10.07 13.63
CA GLY A 131 12.79 10.25 13.59
C GLY A 131 13.53 9.17 12.78
N MET A 132 12.84 8.51 11.86
CA MET A 132 13.33 7.40 11.05
C MET A 132 13.54 7.83 9.59
N LYS A 133 14.43 7.13 8.87
CA LYS A 133 14.60 7.29 7.42
C LYS A 133 13.79 6.24 6.67
N THR A 134 13.20 6.62 5.55
CA THR A 134 12.52 5.67 4.65
C THR A 134 13.51 4.61 4.15
N PRO A 135 13.06 3.37 3.94
CA PRO A 135 13.88 2.31 3.34
C PRO A 135 13.87 2.34 1.80
N TRP A 136 13.39 3.42 1.20
CA TRP A 136 13.37 3.67 -0.25
C TRP A 136 13.80 5.11 -0.55
N GLU A 137 14.25 5.32 -1.78
CA GLU A 137 14.60 6.63 -2.31
C GLU A 137 13.39 7.30 -2.97
N TYR A 138 13.27 8.63 -2.84
CA TYR A 138 12.10 9.36 -3.35
C TYR A 138 11.94 9.26 -4.89
N TRP A 139 13.05 9.16 -5.64
CA TRP A 139 13.02 8.98 -7.11
C TRP A 139 12.60 7.57 -7.56
N ASN A 140 12.43 6.64 -6.61
CA ASN A 140 12.02 5.27 -6.86
C ASN A 140 10.52 5.03 -6.68
N ILE A 141 9.73 6.05 -6.34
CA ILE A 141 8.27 5.95 -6.23
C ILE A 141 7.65 5.82 -7.63
N ARG A 142 6.62 5.00 -7.75
CA ARG A 142 5.93 4.64 -8.99
C ARG A 142 4.43 4.73 -8.78
N ASP A 143 3.75 5.12 -9.84
CA ASP A 143 2.32 5.46 -9.84
C ASP A 143 1.58 4.45 -10.71
N LEU A 144 0.67 3.67 -10.10
CA LEU A 144 -0.13 2.70 -10.84
C LEU A 144 -1.07 3.39 -11.83
N ARG A 145 -1.80 4.43 -11.39
CA ARG A 145 -2.80 5.12 -12.22
C ARG A 145 -2.22 5.66 -13.51
N THR A 146 -0.98 6.15 -13.48
CA THR A 146 -0.25 6.57 -14.69
C THR A 146 -0.08 5.42 -15.69
N VAL A 147 0.26 4.23 -15.21
CA VAL A 147 0.39 3.05 -16.09
C VAL A 147 -0.98 2.61 -16.63
N LEU A 148 -2.04 2.72 -15.82
CA LEU A 148 -3.39 2.39 -16.27
C LEU A 148 -3.88 3.33 -17.35
N ASP A 149 -3.65 4.63 -17.18
CA ASP A 149 -3.98 5.67 -18.16
C ASP A 149 -3.29 5.41 -19.51
N LEU A 150 -1.97 5.15 -19.47
CA LEU A 150 -1.20 4.80 -20.67
C LEU A 150 -1.68 3.51 -21.36
N ALA A 151 -2.22 2.56 -20.59
CA ALA A 151 -2.79 1.33 -21.13
C ALA A 151 -4.26 1.49 -21.60
N GLY A 152 -4.89 2.66 -21.41
CA GLY A 152 -6.30 2.86 -21.67
C GLY A 152 -7.22 2.01 -20.77
N MET A 153 -6.77 1.72 -19.54
CA MET A 153 -7.44 0.85 -18.59
C MET A 153 -7.93 1.60 -17.34
N ARG A 154 -8.94 1.03 -16.69
CA ARG A 154 -9.35 1.38 -15.33
C ARG A 154 -9.17 0.17 -14.43
N SER A 155 -8.94 0.41 -13.13
CA SER A 155 -8.84 -0.68 -12.15
C SER A 155 -10.10 -1.56 -12.10
N SER A 156 -11.27 -1.00 -12.41
CA SER A 156 -12.55 -1.71 -12.45
C SER A 156 -12.67 -2.71 -13.61
N ASP A 157 -11.80 -2.65 -14.60
CA ASP A 157 -11.83 -3.55 -15.75
C ASP A 157 -11.28 -4.95 -15.41
N ILE A 158 -10.70 -5.10 -14.21
CA ILE A 158 -10.20 -6.37 -13.66
C ILE A 158 -10.99 -6.73 -12.39
N PRO A 159 -11.47 -7.97 -12.25
CA PRO A 159 -12.11 -8.41 -11.02
C PRO A 159 -11.20 -8.21 -9.80
N SER A 160 -11.77 -7.62 -8.75
CA SER A 160 -11.10 -7.50 -7.44
C SER A 160 -11.39 -8.71 -6.57
N TYR A 161 -10.41 -9.08 -5.74
CA TYR A 161 -10.48 -10.20 -4.81
C TYR A 161 -10.35 -9.71 -3.37
N GLY A 162 -10.95 -10.47 -2.44
CA GLY A 162 -10.90 -10.18 -1.02
C GLY A 162 -11.80 -9.02 -0.59
N SER A 163 -11.59 -8.53 0.63
CA SER A 163 -12.31 -7.37 1.13
C SER A 163 -11.70 -6.09 0.59
N LYS A 164 -12.54 -5.16 0.15
CA LYS A 164 -12.14 -3.76 -0.03
C LYS A 164 -11.74 -3.17 1.32
N HIS A 165 -10.86 -2.18 1.27
CA HIS A 165 -10.36 -1.46 2.45
C HIS A 165 -9.57 -2.36 3.41
N HIS A 166 -8.86 -3.32 2.82
CA HIS A 166 -7.91 -4.16 3.51
C HIS A 166 -6.61 -4.04 2.73
N ALA A 167 -5.69 -3.22 3.23
CA ALA A 167 -4.49 -2.78 2.51
C ALA A 167 -3.71 -3.90 1.79
N LEU A 168 -3.60 -5.10 2.38
CA LEU A 168 -2.94 -6.22 1.70
C LEU A 168 -3.71 -6.76 0.47
N TRP A 169 -5.03 -6.85 0.54
CA TRP A 169 -5.87 -7.22 -0.60
C TRP A 169 -5.85 -6.13 -1.67
N ASP A 170 -5.82 -4.86 -1.25
CA ASP A 170 -5.70 -3.74 -2.17
C ASP A 170 -4.35 -3.76 -2.90
N CYS A 171 -3.22 -4.00 -2.21
CA CYS A 171 -1.92 -4.26 -2.85
C CYS A 171 -2.01 -5.39 -3.89
N TYR A 172 -2.65 -6.50 -3.52
CA TYR A 172 -2.78 -7.66 -4.40
C TYR A 172 -3.55 -7.32 -5.68
N ASN A 173 -4.71 -6.68 -5.54
CA ASN A 173 -5.53 -6.25 -6.67
C ASN A 173 -4.78 -5.24 -7.55
N GLN A 174 -4.07 -4.29 -6.94
CA GLN A 174 -3.24 -3.30 -7.64
C GLN A 174 -2.15 -3.97 -8.49
N ILE A 175 -1.50 -5.03 -8.00
CA ILE A 175 -0.50 -5.80 -8.77
C ILE A 175 -1.14 -6.52 -9.96
N LEU A 176 -2.33 -7.11 -9.79
CA LEU A 176 -3.03 -7.79 -10.89
C LEU A 176 -3.37 -6.80 -12.02
N VAL A 177 -3.89 -5.63 -11.67
CA VAL A 177 -4.22 -4.59 -12.66
C VAL A 177 -2.93 -4.07 -13.32
N LEU A 178 -1.86 -3.82 -12.55
CA LEU A 178 -0.57 -3.38 -13.09
C LEU A 178 -0.03 -4.35 -14.14
N ARG A 179 -0.02 -5.65 -13.84
CA ARG A 179 0.48 -6.68 -14.76
C ARG A 179 -0.31 -6.69 -16.07
N ARG A 180 -1.64 -6.60 -15.98
CA ARG A 180 -2.48 -6.53 -17.17
C ARG A 180 -2.20 -5.28 -18.02
N ALA A 181 -2.04 -4.13 -17.39
CA ALA A 181 -1.71 -2.89 -18.09
C ALA A 181 -0.35 -2.99 -18.80
N LEU A 182 0.66 -3.57 -18.15
CA LEU A 182 1.98 -3.80 -18.75
C LEU A 182 1.94 -4.77 -19.95
N ASP A 183 1.09 -5.81 -19.91
CA ASP A 183 0.90 -6.71 -21.05
C ASP A 183 0.33 -5.98 -22.26
N ILE A 184 -0.65 -5.10 -22.04
CA ILE A 184 -1.27 -4.28 -23.10
C ILE A 184 -0.24 -3.32 -23.69
N ILE A 185 0.50 -2.59 -22.84
CA ILE A 185 1.53 -1.66 -23.29
C ILE A 185 2.63 -2.39 -24.07
N SER A 186 3.06 -3.57 -23.60
CA SER A 186 4.13 -4.34 -24.27
C SER A 186 3.69 -4.93 -25.61
N SER A 187 2.40 -5.25 -25.76
CA SER A 187 1.82 -5.79 -27.00
C SER A 187 1.49 -4.69 -28.02
N SER A 188 1.19 -3.50 -27.53
CA SER A 188 0.99 -2.29 -28.33
C SER A 188 2.36 -1.79 -28.75
N LYS A 189 2.85 -2.20 -29.92
CA LYS A 189 4.06 -1.61 -30.51
C LYS A 189 3.81 -0.12 -30.76
N ILE A 190 4.10 0.73 -29.78
CA ILE A 190 4.22 2.18 -29.92
C ILE A 190 5.70 2.48 -30.22
#